data_AF-A0A8J6VFZ0-F1
#
_entry.id   AF-A0A8J6VFZ0-F1
#
_cell.length_a   1.000
_cell.length_b   1.000
_cell.length_c   1.000
_cell.angle_alpha   90.00
_cell.angle_beta   90.00
_cell.angle_gamma   90.00
#
_symmetry.space_group_name_H-M   'P 1'
#
loop_
_entity.id
_entity.type
_entity.pdbx_description
1 polymer ?
#
loop_
_entity_poly.entity_id
_entity_poly.type
_entity_poly.pdbx_seq_one_letter_code
_entity_poly.pdbx_strand_id
1 'polypeptide(L)'
;MVDRPYSSSNITTEEAPFKDYFEQLVFEFGEQYEIWSRKEDFGRRIAASVVNRRSLVAVIIYFKYKSISISHPLNEEVIDLIRQHLISDATEDLQINVLSSLQDA
;
A
#
# COMPACT_ATOMS: atom_id res chain seq x y z
N MET A 1 3.97 -4.64 14.31
CA MET A 1 3.27 -4.12 13.12
C MET A 1 2.12 -3.28 13.63
N VAL A 2 1.97 -2.06 13.09
CA VAL A 2 0.84 -1.19 13.44
C VAL A 2 0.09 -0.90 12.15
N ASP A 3 -1.09 -1.48 12.05
CA ASP A 3 -2.01 -1.33 10.93
C ASP A 3 -3.20 -0.52 11.42
N ARG A 4 -3.59 0.50 10.65
CA ARG A 4 -4.75 1.33 10.97
C ARG A 4 -5.44 1.82 9.71
N PRO A 5 -6.77 2.00 9.71
CA PRO A 5 -7.45 2.71 8.65
C PRO A 5 -6.76 4.05 8.38
N TYR A 6 -6.46 4.32 7.12
CA TYR A 6 -5.88 5.57 6.70
C TYR A 6 -6.87 6.70 6.97
N SER A 7 -6.35 7.81 7.49
CA SER A 7 -7.12 9.01 7.74
C SER A 7 -6.20 10.20 7.53
N SER A 8 -6.54 11.06 6.59
CA SER A 8 -5.75 12.23 6.20
C SER A 8 -5.55 13.24 7.34
N SER A 9 -6.45 13.24 8.34
CA SER A 9 -6.36 14.06 9.54
C SER A 9 -5.43 13.50 10.62
N ASN A 10 -5.08 12.22 10.55
CA ASN A 10 -4.33 11.51 11.58
C ASN A 10 -2.99 10.94 11.07
N ILE A 11 -2.37 11.60 10.08
CA ILE A 11 -1.08 11.16 9.52
C ILE A 11 0.08 11.43 10.49
N THR A 12 1.00 10.48 10.62
CA THR A 12 2.23 10.68 11.42
C THR A 12 3.30 11.43 10.63
N THR A 13 4.29 12.00 11.33
CA THR A 13 5.44 12.65 10.70
C THR A 13 6.20 11.72 9.72
N GLU A 14 6.24 10.42 10.01
CA GLU A 14 6.91 9.43 9.16
C GLU A 14 6.11 9.10 7.89
N GLU A 15 4.78 9.12 7.96
CA GLU A 15 3.88 8.86 6.84
C GLU A 15 3.67 10.11 5.97
N ALA A 16 3.83 11.32 6.53
CA ALA A 16 3.56 12.59 5.86
C ALA A 16 4.20 12.72 4.46
N PRO A 17 5.45 12.27 4.20
CA PRO A 17 6.06 12.32 2.87
C PRO A 17 5.34 11.46 1.82
N PHE A 18 4.52 10.49 2.25
CA PHE A 18 3.81 9.55 1.40
C PHE A 18 2.31 9.85 1.32
N LYS A 19 1.86 10.99 1.87
CA LYS A 19 0.45 11.36 1.93
C LYS A 19 -0.22 11.27 0.56
N ASP A 20 0.40 11.84 -0.46
CA ASP A 20 -0.18 11.89 -1.81
C ASP A 20 -0.42 10.49 -2.39
N TYR A 21 0.43 9.51 -2.05
CA TYR A 21 0.23 8.11 -2.45
C TYR A 21 -0.96 7.47 -1.72
N PHE A 22 -1.16 7.78 -0.43
CA PHE A 22 -2.36 7.35 0.28
C PHE A 22 -3.63 7.98 -0.31
N GLU A 23 -3.61 9.29 -0.60
CA GLU A 23 -4.76 9.99 -1.20
C GLU A 23 -5.08 9.43 -2.59
N GLN A 24 -4.06 9.11 -3.40
CA GLN A 24 -4.25 8.47 -4.70
C GLN A 24 -4.96 7.11 -4.54
N LEU A 25 -4.54 6.27 -3.58
CA LEU A 25 -5.22 5.00 -3.33
C LEU A 25 -6.66 5.19 -2.82
N VAL A 26 -6.91 6.19 -1.97
CA VAL A 26 -8.28 6.53 -1.52
C VAL A 26 -9.14 6.96 -2.71
N PHE A 27 -8.59 7.78 -3.61
CA PHE A 27 -9.31 8.20 -4.82
C PHE A 27 -9.64 7.02 -5.74
N GLU A 28 -8.68 6.13 -5.98
CA GLU A 28 -8.84 4.99 -6.89
C GLU A 28 -9.73 3.86 -6.32
N PHE A 29 -9.68 3.63 -5.01
CA PHE A 29 -10.22 2.40 -4.40
C PHE A 29 -11.15 2.63 -3.21
N GLY A 30 -11.18 3.84 -2.64
CA GLY A 30 -11.81 4.12 -1.34
C GLY A 30 -13.35 3.99 -1.33
N GLU A 31 -14.00 3.96 -2.49
CA GLU A 31 -15.45 3.70 -2.57
C GLU A 31 -15.80 2.23 -2.25
N GLN A 32 -14.92 1.30 -2.64
CA GLN A 32 -15.18 -0.14 -2.58
C GLN A 32 -14.33 -0.88 -1.56
N TYR A 33 -13.16 -0.32 -1.23
CA TYR A 33 -12.14 -0.97 -0.42
C TYR A 33 -11.66 -0.04 0.68
N GLU A 34 -11.11 -0.62 1.74
CA GLU A 34 -10.51 0.17 2.79
C GLU A 34 -9.04 0.39 2.53
N ILE A 35 -8.58 1.62 2.74
CA ILE A 35 -7.16 1.96 2.70
C ILE A 35 -6.63 1.97 4.12
N TRP A 36 -5.60 1.18 4.39
CA TRP A 36 -4.96 1.08 5.69
C TRP A 36 -3.52 1.55 5.56
N SER A 37 -3.05 2.35 6.53
CA SER A 37 -1.62 2.61 6.70
C SER A 37 -1.00 1.50 7.52
N ARG A 38 0.12 0.98 7.02
CA ARG A 38 0.92 -0.06 7.65
C ARG A 38 2.31 0.48 7.97
N LYS A 39 2.67 0.35 9.25
CA LYS A 39 4.02 0.63 9.73
C LYS A 39 4.66 -0.60 10.35
N GLU A 40 5.84 -0.95 9.84
CA GLU A 40 6.64 -2.05 10.37
C GLU A 40 8.07 -1.62 10.71
N ASP A 41 8.76 -2.48 11.47
CA ASP A 41 10.17 -2.34 11.80
C ASP A 41 10.53 -0.92 12.28
N PHE A 42 9.75 -0.42 13.25
CA PHE A 42 9.91 0.92 13.84
C PHE A 42 9.96 2.07 12.79
N GLY A 43 9.15 1.98 11.74
CA GLY A 43 9.08 3.00 10.68
C GLY A 43 10.13 2.84 9.57
N ARG A 44 10.91 1.76 9.58
CA ARG A 44 11.81 1.39 8.48
C ARG A 44 11.05 0.87 7.26
N ARG A 45 9.81 0.42 7.46
CA ARG A 45 8.88 0.10 6.38
C ARG A 45 7.57 0.85 6.57
N ILE A 46 7.14 1.51 5.50
CA ILE A 46 5.87 2.21 5.42
C ILE A 46 5.18 1.73 4.16
N ALA A 47 3.94 1.27 4.32
CA ALA A 47 3.14 0.72 3.25
C ALA A 47 1.69 1.18 3.39
N ALA A 48 0.95 1.08 2.30
CA ALA A 48 -0.50 1.09 2.30
C ALA A 48 -1.03 -0.31 2.06
N SER A 49 -2.22 -0.62 2.58
CA SER A 49 -2.96 -1.82 2.22
C SER A 49 -4.31 -1.42 1.64
N VAL A 50 -4.65 -1.95 0.47
CA VAL A 50 -6.00 -1.89 -0.10
C VAL A 50 -6.70 -3.18 0.28
N VAL A 51 -7.70 -3.09 1.16
CA VAL A 51 -8.30 -4.26 1.83
C VAL A 51 -9.69 -4.54 1.26
N ASN A 52 -9.86 -5.75 0.72
CA ASN A 52 -11.17 -6.27 0.35
C ASN A 52 -11.73 -7.16 1.47
N ARG A 53 -12.62 -6.59 2.28
CA ARG A 53 -13.26 -7.31 3.39
C ARG A 53 -14.18 -8.44 2.96
N ARG A 54 -14.65 -8.45 1.70
CA ARG A 54 -15.57 -9.49 1.20
C ARG A 54 -14.82 -10.78 0.91
N SER A 55 -13.66 -10.70 0.26
CA SER A 55 -12.80 -11.84 -0.05
C SER A 55 -11.68 -12.08 0.98
N LEU A 56 -11.55 -11.21 1.99
CA LEU A 56 -10.54 -11.30 3.05
C LEU A 56 -9.10 -11.26 2.52
N VAL A 57 -8.86 -10.51 1.44
CA VAL A 57 -7.52 -10.29 0.86
C VAL A 57 -7.12 -8.82 0.93
N ALA A 58 -5.82 -8.57 0.97
CA ALA A 58 -5.23 -7.25 0.88
C ALA A 58 -4.14 -7.18 -0.20
N VAL A 59 -4.01 -6.01 -0.82
CA VAL A 59 -2.82 -5.65 -1.61
C VAL A 59 -2.00 -4.67 -0.80
N ILE A 60 -0.76 -5.05 -0.47
CA ILE A 60 0.17 -4.28 0.36
C ILE A 60 1.21 -3.64 -0.55
N ILE A 61 1.22 -2.31 -0.59
CA ILE A 61 2.13 -1.52 -1.43
C ILE A 61 3.13 -0.79 -0.54
N TYR A 62 4.41 -1.13 -0.65
CA TYR A 62 5.45 -0.42 0.08
C TYR A 62 5.80 0.91 -0.58
N PHE A 63 5.86 1.96 0.24
CA PHE A 63 6.37 3.29 -0.15
C PHE A 63 7.78 3.52 0.36
N LYS A 64 8.15 2.81 1.42
CA LYS A 64 9.48 2.79 2.02
C LYS A 64 9.81 1.39 2.48
N TYR A 65 11.02 0.92 2.20
CA TYR A 65 11.51 -0.39 2.64
C TYR A 65 12.98 -0.33 3.08
N LYS A 66 13.30 -0.86 4.28
CA LYS A 66 14.66 -0.82 4.87
C LYS A 66 15.29 0.59 4.82
N SER A 67 14.49 1.62 5.07
CA SER A 67 14.89 3.04 5.00
C SER A 67 15.06 3.66 3.60
N ILE A 68 14.83 2.91 2.53
CA ILE A 68 14.85 3.42 1.15
C ILE A 68 13.42 3.78 0.76
N SER A 69 13.19 5.03 0.34
CA SER A 69 11.93 5.44 -0.26
C SER A 69 11.87 4.95 -1.70
N ILE A 70 10.74 4.36 -2.08
CA ILE A 70 10.51 3.86 -3.43
C ILE A 70 10.00 5.03 -4.27
N SER A 71 10.69 5.33 -5.37
CA SER A 71 10.27 6.37 -6.31
C SER A 71 9.08 5.90 -7.12
N HIS A 72 8.03 6.72 -7.19
CA HIS A 72 6.80 6.43 -7.96
C HIS A 72 6.19 5.04 -7.63
N PRO A 73 5.84 4.77 -6.36
CA PRO A 73 5.36 3.45 -5.93
C PRO A 73 3.98 3.07 -6.52
N LEU A 74 3.29 4.03 -7.15
CA LEU A 74 1.96 3.90 -7.75
C LEU A 74 1.97 4.43 -9.19
N ASN A 75 2.45 3.62 -10.13
CA ASN A 75 2.26 3.86 -11.55
C ASN A 75 1.00 3.13 -12.06
N GLU A 76 0.61 3.36 -13.32
CA GLU A 76 -0.58 2.74 -13.91
C GLU A 76 -0.56 1.22 -13.83
N GLU A 77 0.60 0.59 -14.06
CA GLU A 77 0.78 -0.86 -13.98
C GLU A 77 0.49 -1.40 -12.57
N VAL A 78 0.98 -0.73 -11.53
CA VAL A 78 0.70 -1.08 -10.13
C VAL A 78 -0.78 -0.93 -9.82
N ILE A 79 -1.42 0.16 -10.28
CA ILE A 79 -2.85 0.39 -10.06
C ILE A 79 -3.69 -0.71 -10.74
N ASP A 80 -3.36 -1.09 -11.97
CA ASP A 80 -4.05 -2.17 -12.68
C ASP A 80 -3.83 -3.53 -12.01
N LEU A 81 -2.62 -3.81 -11.55
CA LEU A 81 -2.32 -5.02 -10.79
C LEU A 81 -3.14 -5.11 -9.49
N ILE A 82 -3.28 -3.99 -8.76
CA ILE A 82 -4.14 -3.93 -7.56
C ILE A 82 -5.59 -4.25 -7.94
N ARG A 83 -6.13 -3.63 -9.00
CA ARG A 83 -7.51 -3.89 -9.47
C ARG A 83 -7.71 -5.36 -9.79
N GLN A 84 -6.82 -5.96 -10.57
CA GLN A 84 -6.89 -7.35 -10.98
C GLN A 84 -6.86 -8.31 -9.78
N HIS A 85 -5.97 -8.06 -8.82
CA HIS A 85 -5.87 -8.91 -7.63
C HIS A 85 -7.16 -8.85 -6.80
N LEU A 86 -7.71 -7.65 -6.57
CA LEU A 86 -8.88 -7.44 -5.72
C LEU A 86 -10.18 -8.04 -6.29
N ILE A 87 -10.28 -8.20 -7.61
CA ILE A 87 -11.44 -8.82 -8.29
C ILE A 87 -11.23 -10.30 -8.61
N SER A 88 -10.01 -10.81 -8.48
CA SER A 88 -9.70 -12.21 -8.72
C SER A 88 -10.21 -13.10 -7.57
N ASP A 89 -10.30 -14.41 -7.82
CA ASP A 89 -10.55 -15.41 -6.78
C ASP A 89 -9.28 -15.73 -5.97
N ALA A 90 -8.28 -14.82 -5.95
CA ALA A 90 -7.10 -14.98 -5.13
C ALA A 90 -7.51 -15.04 -3.65
N THR A 91 -6.84 -15.91 -2.92
CA THR A 91 -7.04 -16.11 -1.47
C THR A 91 -5.84 -15.62 -0.66
N GLU A 92 -4.77 -15.20 -1.33
CA GLU A 92 -3.53 -14.73 -0.73
C GLU A 92 -3.40 -13.21 -0.89
N ASP A 93 -2.75 -12.59 0.08
CA ASP A 93 -2.38 -11.18 -0.01
C ASP A 93 -1.28 -10.97 -1.05
N LEU A 94 -1.37 -9.87 -1.80
CA LEU A 94 -0.33 -9.47 -2.74
C LEU A 94 0.58 -8.41 -2.11
N GLN A 95 1.90 -8.57 -2.24
CA GLN A 95 2.88 -7.57 -1.81
C GLN A 95 3.62 -6.97 -3.01
N ILE A 96 3.64 -5.64 -3.09
CA ILE A 96 4.22 -4.89 -4.21
C ILE A 96 5.37 -4.01 -3.70
N ASN A 97 6.43 -3.87 -4.50
CA ASN A 97 7.64 -3.09 -4.22
C ASN A 97 8.50 -3.58 -3.04
N VAL A 98 8.61 -4.90 -2.87
CA VAL A 98 9.56 -5.51 -1.91
C VAL A 98 10.95 -5.60 -2.57
N LEU A 99 12.02 -5.18 -1.88
CA LEU A 99 13.40 -5.07 -2.42
C LEU A 99 14.04 -6.35 -3.01
N SER A 100 13.35 -7.50 -3.05
CA SER A 100 13.78 -8.65 -3.87
C SER A 100 13.53 -8.45 -5.37
N SER A 101 12.70 -7.48 -5.77
CA SER A 101 12.38 -7.15 -7.18
C SER A 101 13.06 -5.88 -7.71
N LEU A 102 13.94 -5.24 -6.92
CA LEU A 102 14.67 -4.02 -7.29
C LEU A 102 16.18 -4.28 -7.50
N GLN A 103 16.60 -5.55 -7.62
CA GLN A 103 18.00 -5.93 -7.86
C GLN A 103 18.36 -6.04 -9.35
N ASP A 104 17.41 -5.85 -10.28
CA ASP A 104 17.63 -5.98 -11.73
C ASP A 104 17.29 -4.69 -12.53
N ALA A 105 17.56 -3.50 -11.98
CA ALA A 105 17.42 -2.23 -12.71
C ALA A 105 18.73 -1.41 -12.71
#